data_AF-A0A925Y573-F1
#
_entry.id   AF-A0A925Y573-F1
#
_cell.length_a   1.000
_cell.length_b   1.000
_cell.length_c   1.000
_cell.angle_alpha   90.00
_cell.angle_beta   90.00
_cell.angle_gamma   90.00
#
_symmetry.space_group_name_H-M   'P 1'
#
loop_
_entity.id
_entity.type
_entity.pdbx_description
1 polymer ?
#
loop_
_entity_poly.entity_id
_entity_poly.type
_entity_poly.pdbx_seq_one_letter_code
_entity_poly.pdbx_strand_id
1 'polypeptide(L)'
;EAERKAVEHDARVILETTLPEMMRCWLGTPWDFNGTASTPGGGRIACGYFVATVLMDSGFRVDCYQLAQQPSGNILRTFLTKNECVLTVGKPYGAFADDIEMAEPGIYLIGLDTHVAFLVVGGKNFRMIHSSGSKPWCVVDESRADAQVLQKSNWRMCGNLTADPDVLRMWLKDEKIIVRGIETH
;
A
#
# COMPACT_ATOMS: atom_id res chain seq x y z
N GLU A 1 -20.01 13.90 17.72
CA GLU A 1 -20.16 13.07 16.51
C GLU A 1 -19.78 13.81 15.22
N ALA A 2 -20.42 14.95 14.91
CA ALA A 2 -20.08 15.73 13.72
C ALA A 2 -18.60 16.19 13.68
N GLU A 3 -18.09 16.71 14.79
CA GLU A 3 -16.67 17.12 14.91
C GLU A 3 -15.70 15.95 14.71
N ARG A 4 -16.01 14.77 15.27
CA ARG A 4 -15.19 13.56 15.07
C ARG A 4 -15.12 13.19 13.60
N LYS A 5 -16.26 13.18 12.90
CA LYS A 5 -16.31 12.88 11.46
C LYS A 5 -15.55 13.91 10.63
N ALA A 6 -15.57 15.18 11.03
CA ALA A 6 -14.79 16.22 10.37
C ALA A 6 -13.28 15.97 10.54
N VAL A 7 -12.82 15.64 11.75
CA VAL A 7 -11.41 15.29 12.00
C VAL A 7 -10.98 14.03 11.24
N GLU A 8 -11.81 12.99 11.20
CA GLU A 8 -11.55 11.78 10.40
C GLU A 8 -11.46 12.10 8.90
N HIS A 9 -12.33 12.99 8.40
CA HIS A 9 -12.27 13.47 7.01
C HIS A 9 -10.98 14.24 6.71
N ASP A 10 -10.61 15.19 7.55
CA ASP A 10 -9.39 15.98 7.37
C ASP A 10 -8.14 15.09 7.42
N ALA A 11 -8.10 14.12 8.34
CA ALA A 11 -7.03 13.13 8.42
C ALA A 11 -6.89 12.30 7.14
N ARG A 12 -8.02 11.84 6.59
CA ARG A 12 -8.05 11.15 5.30
C ARG A 12 -7.49 12.01 4.18
N VAL A 13 -7.92 13.26 4.07
CA VAL A 13 -7.43 14.20 3.04
C VAL A 13 -5.92 14.43 3.16
N ILE A 14 -5.40 14.57 4.38
CA ILE A 14 -3.96 14.71 4.64
C ILE A 14 -3.20 13.47 4.16
N LEU A 15 -3.66 12.27 4.53
CA LEU A 15 -3.00 11.02 4.10
C LEU A 15 -3.08 10.84 2.59
N GLU A 16 -4.23 11.08 1.97
CA GLU A 16 -4.43 10.92 0.52
C GLU A 16 -3.60 11.94 -0.30
N THR A 17 -3.23 13.07 0.29
CA THR A 17 -2.35 14.06 -0.34
C THR A 17 -0.87 13.74 -0.11
N THR A 18 -0.49 13.39 1.12
CA THR A 18 0.92 13.24 1.51
C THR A 18 1.53 11.90 1.08
N LEU A 19 0.79 10.79 1.21
CA LEU A 19 1.30 9.46 0.89
C LEU A 19 1.79 9.35 -0.56
N PRO A 20 1.04 9.79 -1.59
CA PRO A 20 1.55 9.75 -2.96
C PRO A 20 2.80 10.60 -3.19
N GLU A 21 2.96 11.75 -2.52
CA GLU A 21 4.18 12.55 -2.61
C GLU A 21 5.37 11.81 -1.98
N MET A 22 5.19 11.24 -0.79
CA MET A 22 6.20 10.44 -0.10
C MET A 22 6.62 9.23 -0.92
N MET A 23 5.67 8.49 -1.50
CA MET A 23 5.96 7.37 -2.40
C MET A 23 6.81 7.81 -3.58
N ARG A 24 6.53 8.98 -4.17
CA ARG A 24 7.23 9.47 -5.37
C ARG A 24 8.65 9.98 -5.09
N CYS A 25 8.96 10.36 -3.85
CA CYS A 25 10.35 10.64 -3.46
C CYS A 25 11.27 9.44 -3.72
N TRP A 26 10.74 8.21 -3.71
CA TRP A 26 11.51 6.99 -3.92
C TRP A 26 11.74 6.63 -5.39
N LEU A 27 11.10 7.30 -6.35
CA LEU A 27 11.20 6.95 -7.77
C LEU A 27 12.65 6.79 -8.23
N GLY A 28 12.92 5.69 -8.92
CA GLY A 28 14.27 5.35 -9.39
C GLY A 28 15.17 4.69 -8.34
N THR A 29 14.77 4.60 -7.06
CA THR A 29 15.53 3.85 -6.05
C THR A 29 15.62 2.38 -6.49
N PRO A 30 16.83 1.82 -6.67
CA PRO A 30 16.98 0.47 -7.19
C PRO A 30 16.29 -0.58 -6.32
N TRP A 31 15.79 -1.63 -6.95
CA TRP A 31 15.20 -2.78 -6.27
C TRP A 31 16.27 -3.83 -5.94
N ASP A 32 16.09 -4.51 -4.82
CA ASP A 32 16.75 -5.77 -4.48
C ASP A 32 15.80 -6.58 -3.60
N PHE A 33 15.82 -7.91 -3.72
CA PHE A 33 14.97 -8.79 -2.92
C PHE A 33 15.22 -8.63 -1.40
N ASN A 34 16.48 -8.38 -1.01
CA ASN A 34 16.90 -8.11 0.36
C ASN A 34 17.12 -6.61 0.63
N GLY A 35 16.63 -5.74 -0.27
CA GLY A 35 16.82 -4.30 -0.15
C GLY A 35 16.07 -3.72 1.04
N THR A 36 16.80 -3.06 1.94
CA THR A 36 16.30 -2.50 3.21
C THR A 36 16.59 -1.00 3.35
N ALA A 37 16.80 -0.30 2.22
CA ALA A 37 17.11 1.13 2.26
C ALA A 37 16.10 1.90 3.11
N SER A 38 16.60 2.74 4.01
CA SER A 38 15.79 3.57 4.92
C SER A 38 15.56 5.00 4.42
N THR A 39 16.16 5.37 3.29
CA THR A 39 15.98 6.67 2.65
C THR A 39 15.93 6.54 1.11
N PRO A 40 15.18 7.40 0.41
CA PRO A 40 15.14 7.41 -1.04
C PRO A 40 16.52 7.52 -1.69
N GLY A 41 16.81 6.66 -2.67
CA GLY A 41 18.10 6.63 -3.38
C GLY A 41 19.32 6.19 -2.55
N GLY A 42 19.19 6.02 -1.23
CA GLY A 42 20.28 5.67 -0.31
C GLY A 42 20.71 4.21 -0.34
N GLY A 43 20.21 3.41 -1.28
CA GLY A 43 20.50 1.98 -1.37
C GLY A 43 19.53 1.26 -2.29
N ARG A 44 19.24 0.00 -1.99
CA ARG A 44 18.22 -0.79 -2.69
C ARG A 44 17.06 -1.10 -1.76
N ILE A 45 15.84 -1.20 -2.31
CA ILE A 45 14.63 -1.43 -1.50
C ILE A 45 13.73 -2.50 -2.10
N ALA A 46 13.33 -3.49 -1.29
CA ALA A 46 12.34 -4.49 -1.68
C ALA A 46 10.91 -3.93 -1.57
N CYS A 47 9.93 -4.61 -2.15
CA CYS A 47 8.55 -4.14 -2.20
C CYS A 47 7.89 -4.03 -0.81
N GLY A 48 8.10 -5.02 0.06
CA GLY A 48 7.63 -4.98 1.45
C GLY A 48 8.28 -3.85 2.26
N TYR A 49 9.59 -3.67 2.13
CA TYR A 49 10.32 -2.57 2.78
C TYR A 49 9.89 -1.20 2.27
N PHE A 50 9.61 -1.05 0.98
CA PHE A 50 9.08 0.18 0.42
C PHE A 50 7.72 0.56 1.03
N VAL A 51 6.78 -0.39 1.06
CA VAL A 51 5.46 -0.16 1.67
C VAL A 51 5.58 0.15 3.16
N ALA A 52 6.35 -0.66 3.90
CA ALA A 52 6.51 -0.48 5.34
C ALA A 52 7.20 0.84 5.70
N THR A 53 8.24 1.24 4.96
CA THR A 53 8.97 2.49 5.18
C THR A 53 8.07 3.69 4.92
N VAL A 54 7.34 3.72 3.80
CA VAL A 54 6.42 4.83 3.48
C VAL A 54 5.33 4.99 4.54
N LEU A 55 4.73 3.89 5.01
CA LEU A 55 3.70 3.94 6.06
C LEU A 55 4.28 4.40 7.41
N MET A 56 5.44 3.89 7.80
CA MET A 56 6.10 4.28 9.04
C MET A 56 6.49 5.77 9.01
N ASP A 57 7.09 6.23 7.91
CA ASP A 57 7.47 7.63 7.72
C ASP A 57 6.25 8.57 7.65
N SER A 58 5.09 8.08 7.19
CA SER A 58 3.84 8.85 7.19
C SER A 58 3.17 8.90 8.57
N GLY A 59 3.80 8.35 9.61
CA GLY A 59 3.32 8.41 11.00
C GLY A 59 2.52 7.20 11.49
N PHE A 60 2.43 6.11 10.71
CA PHE A 60 1.87 4.86 11.26
C PHE A 60 2.87 4.22 12.22
N ARG A 61 2.46 4.01 13.48
CA ARG A 61 3.28 3.38 14.50
C ARG A 61 3.30 1.86 14.37
N VAL A 62 4.03 1.39 13.36
CA VAL A 62 4.22 -0.03 13.03
C VAL A 62 5.70 -0.37 12.94
N ASP A 63 6.08 -1.59 13.31
CA ASP A 63 7.46 -2.04 13.14
C ASP A 63 7.75 -2.33 11.66
N CYS A 64 8.67 -1.54 11.09
CA CYS A 64 8.98 -1.60 9.66
C CYS A 64 9.54 -2.97 9.23
N TYR A 65 10.43 -3.57 10.04
CA TYR A 65 11.08 -4.83 9.69
C TYR A 65 10.11 -6.00 9.78
N GLN A 66 9.33 -6.04 10.86
CA GLN A 66 8.32 -7.07 11.04
C GLN A 66 7.28 -7.01 9.93
N LEU A 67 6.80 -5.80 9.57
CA LEU A 67 5.82 -5.61 8.51
C LEU A 67 6.38 -5.99 7.14
N ALA A 68 7.57 -5.48 6.79
CA ALA A 68 8.17 -5.68 5.47
C ALA A 68 8.44 -7.15 5.12
N GLN A 69 8.65 -7.99 6.13
CA GLN A 69 8.94 -9.42 5.97
C GLN A 69 7.68 -10.30 5.90
N GLN A 70 6.49 -9.72 6.11
CA GLN A 70 5.25 -10.48 6.02
C GLN A 70 4.86 -10.81 4.57
N PRO A 71 4.14 -11.93 4.34
CA PRO A 71 3.40 -12.13 3.10
C PRO A 71 2.47 -10.95 2.82
N SER A 72 2.27 -10.62 1.55
CA SER A 72 1.49 -9.45 1.11
C SER A 72 0.11 -9.36 1.80
N GLY A 73 -0.61 -10.49 1.89
CA GLY A 73 -1.90 -10.55 2.59
C GLY A 73 -1.82 -10.23 4.08
N ASN A 74 -0.73 -10.57 4.77
CA ASN A 74 -0.53 -10.20 6.18
C ASN A 74 -0.19 -8.71 6.34
N ILE A 75 0.53 -8.11 5.38
CA ILE A 75 0.76 -6.66 5.34
C ILE A 75 -0.57 -5.92 5.30
N LEU A 76 -1.45 -6.27 4.36
CA LEU A 76 -2.79 -5.66 4.25
C LEU A 76 -3.60 -5.86 5.54
N ARG A 77 -3.63 -7.09 6.05
CA ARG A 77 -4.41 -7.47 7.23
C ARG A 77 -3.82 -7.01 8.57
N THR A 78 -2.67 -6.35 8.55
CA THR A 78 -2.13 -5.64 9.73
C THR A 78 -2.91 -4.34 9.96
N PHE A 79 -3.39 -3.71 8.89
CA PHE A 79 -4.15 -2.46 8.97
C PHE A 79 -5.65 -2.69 8.82
N LEU A 80 -6.04 -3.56 7.89
CA LEU A 80 -7.42 -3.72 7.47
C LEU A 80 -8.04 -5.00 8.01
N THR A 81 -9.30 -4.93 8.43
CA THR A 81 -10.02 -6.12 8.87
C THR A 81 -10.30 -7.06 7.69
N LYS A 82 -10.75 -8.29 7.97
CA LYS A 82 -10.98 -9.28 6.92
C LYS A 82 -12.01 -8.82 5.87
N ASN A 83 -13.02 -8.05 6.29
CA ASN A 83 -14.10 -7.60 5.43
C ASN A 83 -13.69 -6.41 4.55
N GLU A 84 -12.67 -5.65 4.97
CA GLU A 84 -12.12 -4.50 4.23
C GLU A 84 -11.05 -4.89 3.20
N CYS A 85 -10.68 -6.18 3.16
CA CYS A 85 -9.79 -6.75 2.15
C CYS A 85 -10.58 -7.60 1.16
N VAL A 86 -10.65 -7.17 -0.10
CA VAL A 86 -11.27 -7.91 -1.18
C VAL A 86 -10.22 -8.76 -1.89
N LEU A 87 -10.34 -10.09 -1.77
CA LEU A 87 -9.52 -11.04 -2.52
C LEU A 87 -10.21 -11.43 -3.83
N THR A 88 -9.53 -11.20 -4.94
CA THR A 88 -9.94 -11.61 -6.27
C THR A 88 -8.94 -12.62 -6.83
N VAL A 89 -9.43 -13.79 -7.25
CA VAL A 89 -8.61 -14.86 -7.85
C VAL A 89 -9.12 -15.20 -9.25
N GLY A 90 -8.23 -15.28 -10.23
CA GLY A 90 -8.55 -15.68 -11.61
C GLY A 90 -9.37 -14.67 -12.43
N LYS A 91 -9.71 -13.50 -11.87
CA LYS A 91 -10.40 -12.44 -12.61
C LYS A 91 -9.47 -11.84 -13.67
N PRO A 92 -9.92 -11.69 -14.94
CA PRO A 92 -9.15 -11.02 -15.97
C PRO A 92 -8.75 -9.60 -15.55
N TYR A 93 -7.53 -9.19 -15.90
CA TYR A 93 -6.99 -7.90 -15.48
C TYR A 93 -7.90 -6.71 -15.85
N GLY A 94 -8.41 -6.66 -17.09
CA GLY A 94 -9.26 -5.55 -17.54
C GLY A 94 -10.47 -5.35 -16.63
N ALA A 95 -11.19 -6.44 -16.32
CA ALA A 95 -12.33 -6.38 -15.42
C ALA A 95 -11.93 -6.05 -13.97
N PHE A 96 -10.75 -6.48 -13.50
CA PHE A 96 -10.25 -6.08 -12.19
C PHE A 96 -9.91 -4.59 -12.14
N ALA A 97 -9.25 -4.07 -13.18
CA ALA A 97 -8.90 -2.67 -13.29
C ALA A 97 -10.14 -1.78 -13.41
N ASP A 98 -11.17 -2.23 -14.13
CA ASP A 98 -12.47 -1.52 -14.21
C ASP A 98 -13.13 -1.39 -12.83
N ASP A 99 -13.11 -2.45 -12.01
CA ASP A 99 -13.62 -2.37 -10.64
C ASP A 99 -12.84 -1.35 -9.80
N ILE A 100 -11.50 -1.33 -9.91
CA ILE A 100 -10.65 -0.40 -9.15
C ILE A 100 -10.92 1.05 -9.56
N GLU A 101 -11.11 1.33 -10.85
CA GLU A 101 -11.41 2.68 -11.34
C GLU A 101 -12.79 3.19 -10.91
N MET A 102 -13.71 2.27 -10.60
CA MET A 102 -15.05 2.58 -10.06
C MET A 102 -15.12 2.51 -8.54
N ALA A 103 -14.04 2.07 -7.88
CA ALA A 103 -13.97 2.00 -6.43
C ALA A 103 -13.93 3.39 -5.80
N GLU A 104 -14.17 3.44 -4.49
CA GLU A 104 -14.06 4.67 -3.73
C GLU A 104 -12.64 5.27 -3.87
N PRO A 105 -12.48 6.58 -4.13
CA PRO A 105 -11.17 7.19 -4.18
C PRO A 105 -10.37 7.01 -2.88
N GLY A 106 -9.05 6.89 -2.98
CA GLY A 106 -8.18 6.80 -1.81
C GLY A 106 -6.87 6.08 -2.08
N ILE A 107 -6.15 5.78 -0.99
CA ILE A 107 -4.90 5.01 -1.04
C ILE A 107 -5.18 3.57 -0.65
N TYR A 108 -4.91 2.66 -1.57
CA TYR A 108 -5.11 1.24 -1.37
C TYR A 108 -3.77 0.55 -1.18
N LEU A 109 -3.78 -0.50 -0.38
CA LEU A 109 -2.76 -1.54 -0.42
C LEU A 109 -3.22 -2.65 -1.38
N ILE A 110 -2.32 -3.11 -2.25
CA ILE A 110 -2.57 -4.26 -3.13
C ILE A 110 -1.50 -5.32 -2.87
N GLY A 111 -1.95 -6.49 -2.44
CA GLY A 111 -1.14 -7.69 -2.30
C GLY A 111 -1.31 -8.62 -3.50
N LEU A 112 -0.21 -9.12 -4.01
CA LEU A 112 -0.10 -10.16 -5.03
C LEU A 112 0.60 -11.39 -4.44
N ASP A 113 0.70 -12.49 -5.20
CA ASP A 113 1.31 -13.75 -4.71
C ASP A 113 2.71 -13.56 -4.09
N THR A 114 3.53 -12.69 -4.68
CA THR A 114 4.94 -12.48 -4.27
C THR A 114 5.30 -10.99 -4.20
N HIS A 115 4.30 -10.11 -4.21
CA HIS A 115 4.53 -8.67 -4.36
C HIS A 115 3.50 -7.85 -3.60
N VAL A 116 3.87 -6.63 -3.22
CA VAL A 116 2.97 -5.66 -2.56
C VAL A 116 3.24 -4.27 -3.11
N ALA A 117 2.20 -3.46 -3.21
CA ALA A 117 2.26 -2.11 -3.75
C ALA A 117 1.17 -1.20 -3.16
N PHE A 118 1.26 0.08 -3.48
CA PHE A 118 0.16 1.03 -3.31
C PHE A 118 -0.62 1.16 -4.63
N LEU A 119 -1.94 1.37 -4.53
CA LEU A 119 -2.73 1.96 -5.61
C LEU A 119 -3.25 3.32 -5.14
N VAL A 120 -3.00 4.36 -5.92
CA VAL A 120 -3.60 5.69 -5.74
C VAL A 120 -4.81 5.74 -6.67
N VAL A 121 -6.02 5.71 -6.11
CA VAL A 121 -7.28 5.59 -6.86
C VAL A 121 -8.04 6.91 -6.85
N GLY A 122 -8.46 7.39 -8.01
CA GLY A 122 -9.25 8.62 -8.12
C GLY A 122 -9.52 9.03 -9.57
N GLY A 123 -10.54 9.86 -9.81
CA GLY A 123 -10.81 10.41 -11.14
C GLY A 123 -11.05 9.37 -12.24
N LYS A 124 -11.65 8.22 -11.89
CA LYS A 124 -11.85 7.06 -12.78
C LYS A 124 -10.56 6.49 -13.38
N ASN A 125 -9.47 6.57 -12.62
CA ASN A 125 -8.20 5.97 -12.95
C ASN A 125 -7.49 5.51 -11.66
N PHE A 126 -6.35 4.83 -11.82
CA PHE A 126 -5.44 4.59 -10.72
C PHE A 126 -3.98 4.62 -11.17
N ARG A 127 -3.09 4.82 -10.19
CA ARG A 127 -1.64 4.68 -10.33
C ARG A 127 -1.14 3.59 -9.39
N MET A 128 -0.28 2.70 -9.87
CA MET A 128 0.39 1.71 -9.02
C MET A 128 1.80 2.19 -8.71
N ILE A 129 2.11 2.40 -7.42
CA ILE A 129 3.44 2.84 -7.00
C ILE A 129 4.08 1.74 -6.16
N HIS A 130 5.25 1.26 -6.59
CA HIS A 130 5.91 0.12 -5.96
C HIS A 130 7.40 0.03 -6.28
N SER A 131 8.15 -0.67 -5.43
CA SER A 131 9.50 -1.13 -5.79
C SER A 131 9.41 -2.36 -6.68
N SER A 132 9.75 -2.22 -7.97
CA SER A 132 9.55 -3.26 -8.97
C SER A 132 10.68 -4.28 -8.99
N GLY A 133 10.37 -5.55 -8.66
CA GLY A 133 11.22 -6.72 -8.91
C GLY A 133 11.18 -7.20 -10.37
N SER A 134 10.92 -6.30 -11.30
CA SER A 134 10.90 -6.49 -12.74
C SER A 134 11.43 -5.22 -13.40
N LYS A 135 11.83 -5.30 -14.68
CA LYS A 135 12.35 -4.13 -15.41
C LYS A 135 11.44 -2.90 -15.17
N PRO A 136 11.96 -1.73 -14.75
CA PRO A 136 13.37 -1.32 -14.72
C PRO A 136 14.19 -1.69 -13.46
N TRP A 137 13.66 -2.50 -12.54
CA TRP A 137 14.32 -2.91 -11.29
C TRP A 137 14.55 -1.75 -10.31
N CYS A 138 13.53 -0.92 -10.15
CA CYS A 138 13.53 0.20 -9.21
C CYS A 138 12.10 0.57 -8.80
N VAL A 139 11.97 1.56 -7.92
CA VAL A 139 10.66 2.14 -7.59
C VAL A 139 10.10 2.90 -8.79
N VAL A 140 8.87 2.56 -9.15
CA VAL A 140 8.14 3.07 -10.31
C VAL A 140 6.74 3.52 -9.92
N ASP A 141 6.19 4.45 -10.71
CA ASP A 141 4.79 4.87 -10.69
C ASP A 141 4.20 4.51 -12.06
N GLU A 142 3.34 3.50 -12.10
CA GLU A 142 2.81 2.89 -13.31
C GLU A 142 1.32 3.20 -13.52
N SER A 143 0.93 3.43 -14.77
CA SER A 143 -0.48 3.57 -15.15
C SER A 143 -1.18 2.19 -15.20
N ARG A 144 -2.49 2.19 -15.40
CA ARG A 144 -3.24 0.98 -15.80
C ARG A 144 -2.57 0.23 -16.97
N ALA A 145 -2.12 0.94 -18.01
CA ALA A 145 -1.51 0.30 -19.17
C ALA A 145 -0.11 -0.26 -18.86
N ASP A 146 0.62 0.36 -17.93
CA ASP A 146 2.02 0.04 -17.65
C ASP A 146 2.21 -0.96 -16.50
N ALA A 147 1.19 -1.16 -15.65
CA ALA A 147 1.24 -1.99 -14.44
C ALA A 147 1.35 -3.50 -14.71
N GLN A 148 2.40 -3.95 -15.40
CA GLN A 148 2.54 -5.33 -15.92
C GLN A 148 2.55 -6.39 -14.82
N VAL A 149 3.11 -6.08 -13.64
CA VAL A 149 3.14 -7.01 -12.50
C VAL A 149 1.72 -7.27 -12.00
N LEU A 150 0.88 -6.23 -11.94
CA LEU A 150 -0.54 -6.35 -11.59
C LEU A 150 -1.36 -7.06 -12.68
N GLN A 151 -1.04 -6.80 -13.95
CA GLN A 151 -1.68 -7.46 -15.09
C GLN A 151 -1.48 -8.97 -15.07
N LYS A 152 -0.27 -9.44 -14.78
CA LYS A 152 0.09 -10.87 -14.80
C LYS A 152 -0.34 -11.66 -13.56
N SER A 153 -0.62 -10.98 -12.45
CA SER A 153 -1.01 -11.67 -11.20
C SER A 153 -2.41 -12.28 -11.31
N ASN A 154 -2.57 -13.55 -10.94
CA ASN A 154 -3.90 -14.17 -10.85
C ASN A 154 -4.50 -14.06 -9.45
N TRP A 155 -3.72 -13.61 -8.47
CA TRP A 155 -4.14 -13.40 -7.10
C TRP A 155 -3.97 -11.92 -6.73
N ARG A 156 -5.07 -11.26 -6.38
CA ARG A 156 -5.09 -9.81 -6.10
C ARG A 156 -5.94 -9.56 -4.86
N MET A 157 -5.30 -9.18 -3.76
CA MET A 157 -5.97 -8.74 -2.54
C MET A 157 -5.84 -7.23 -2.42
N CYS A 158 -6.95 -6.50 -2.42
CA CYS A 158 -6.96 -5.05 -2.34
C CYS A 158 -7.73 -4.58 -1.10
N GLY A 159 -7.32 -3.47 -0.51
CA GLY A 159 -8.08 -2.82 0.56
C GLY A 159 -7.76 -1.34 0.66
N ASN A 160 -8.78 -0.51 0.90
CA ASN A 160 -8.65 0.94 0.98
C ASN A 160 -8.15 1.35 2.36
N LEU A 161 -6.88 1.74 2.45
CA LEU A 161 -6.24 2.10 3.71
C LEU A 161 -6.82 3.40 4.29
N THR A 162 -7.12 4.38 3.45
CA THR A 162 -7.52 5.73 3.89
C THR A 162 -9.03 5.88 4.08
N ALA A 163 -9.84 4.96 3.56
CA ALA A 163 -11.29 4.95 3.77
C ALA A 163 -11.72 4.19 5.04
N ASP A 164 -10.85 3.40 5.67
CA ASP A 164 -11.14 2.66 6.90
C ASP A 164 -11.06 3.60 8.13
N PRO A 165 -12.18 3.86 8.85
CA PRO A 165 -12.18 4.77 9.99
C PRO A 165 -11.32 4.29 11.17
N ASP A 166 -11.16 2.98 11.34
CA ASP A 166 -10.36 2.44 12.42
C ASP A 166 -8.87 2.61 12.12
N VAL A 167 -8.45 2.47 10.85
CA VAL A 167 -7.09 2.84 10.42
C VAL A 167 -6.79 4.31 10.67
N LEU A 168 -7.70 5.21 10.29
CA LEU A 168 -7.54 6.65 10.54
C LEU A 168 -7.43 6.97 12.03
N ARG A 169 -8.23 6.31 12.87
CA ARG A 169 -8.18 6.48 14.33
C ARG A 169 -6.89 5.96 14.93
N MET A 170 -6.38 4.82 14.47
CA MET A 170 -5.09 4.29 14.92
C MET A 170 -3.97 5.28 14.60
N TRP A 171 -3.96 5.85 13.39
CA TRP A 171 -3.00 6.87 12.98
C TRP A 171 -3.11 8.15 13.80
N LEU A 172 -4.32 8.73 13.92
CA LEU A 172 -4.56 9.97 14.66
C LEU A 172 -4.17 9.89 16.14
N LYS A 173 -4.26 8.71 16.74
CA LYS A 173 -3.96 8.49 18.15
C LYS A 173 -2.55 7.98 18.40
N ASP A 174 -1.73 7.80 17.37
CA ASP A 174 -0.40 7.18 17.47
C ASP A 174 -0.45 5.81 18.18
N GLU A 175 -1.51 5.04 17.91
CA GLU A 175 -1.71 3.71 18.49
C GLU A 175 -0.71 2.73 17.86
N LYS A 176 -0.07 1.90 18.69
CA LYS A 176 0.86 0.87 18.19
C LYS A 176 0.08 -0.17 17.39
N ILE A 177 0.45 -0.34 16.12
CA ILE A 177 -0.13 -1.32 15.21
C ILE A 177 0.64 -2.63 15.34
N ILE A 178 -0.06 -3.72 15.68
CA ILE A 178 0.53 -5.04 15.85
C ILE A 178 0.57 -5.76 14.51
N VAL A 179 1.77 -6.09 14.04
CA VAL A 179 1.98 -6.78 12.77
C VAL A 179 1.37 -8.18 12.83
N ARG A 180 0.52 -8.48 11.85
CA ARG A 180 -0.09 -9.80 11.71
C ARG A 180 0.96 -10.82 11.25
N GLY A 181 0.94 -12.01 11.84
CA GLY A 181 1.84 -13.11 11.47
C GLY A 181 3.16 -13.14 12.25
N ILE A 182 3.31 -12.26 13.24
CA ILE A 182 4.35 -12.37 14.26
C ILE A 182 3.82 -13.27 15.37
N GLU A 183 4.45 -14.43 15.57
CA GLU A 183 4.22 -15.24 16.77
C GLU A 183 4.81 -14.50 17.97
N THR A 184 3.95 -14.07 18.90
CA THR A 184 4.40 -13.65 20.22
C THR A 184 4.68 -14.92 21.03
N HIS A 185 5.95 -15.26 21.20
CA HIS A 185 6.36 -16.26 22.21
C HIS A 185 6.16 -15.69 23.62
#